data_AF-G0N799-F1
#
_entry.id   AF-G0N799-F1
#
_cell.length_a   1.000
_cell.length_b   1.000
_cell.length_c   1.000
_cell.angle_alpha   90.00
_cell.angle_beta   90.00
_cell.angle_gamma   90.00
#
_symmetry.space_group_name_H-M   'P 1'
#
loop_
_entity.id
_entity.type
_entity.pdbx_description
1 polymer ?
#
loop_
_entity_poly.entity_id
_entity_poly.type
_entity_poly.pdbx_seq_one_letter_code
_entity_poly.pdbx_strand_id
1 'polypeptide(L)'
;MRDSDVKTKDYLTSVHLYKELTLSKYFILLISASRREIMKIIVIIALLPCLIVAEASNATEKVAVCPKGFKMYEREPTARNKMTKQWCMQVVENEDVYDRAIARSVCLDYDAVITTVENEKELQDINALIRKKNQRVAVDGVFNPKCRSFADWKMRKFGGLCAKEKELFILEDDHTDPAFIFTKWTGEPPTASDKYKEKGDDTDIYTIAECLSLHNLITLDTKGNLKDFLCGEEPDKQNGEVPFFGVLCGCPPS
;
A
#
# COMPACT_ATOMS: atom_id res chain seq x y z
N MET A 1 10.67 -4.99 -51.22
CA MET A 1 10.74 -5.80 -50.00
C MET A 1 9.70 -6.89 -50.11
N ARG A 2 10.15 -8.12 -50.43
CA ARG A 2 9.38 -9.36 -50.47
C ARG A 2 9.96 -10.21 -49.33
N ASP A 3 9.14 -10.63 -48.38
CA ASP A 3 9.28 -11.89 -47.62
C ASP A 3 8.30 -11.90 -46.44
N SER A 4 7.08 -12.42 -46.62
CA SER A 4 6.26 -12.88 -45.49
C SER A 4 5.13 -13.87 -45.81
N ASP A 5 4.84 -14.20 -47.07
CA ASP A 5 3.58 -14.92 -47.40
C ASP A 5 3.71 -16.42 -47.77
N VAL A 6 4.87 -17.05 -47.53
CA VAL A 6 5.08 -18.46 -47.96
C VAL A 6 5.05 -19.48 -46.80
N LYS A 7 5.10 -19.06 -45.53
CA LYS A 7 5.22 -20.01 -44.39
C LYS A 7 3.92 -20.52 -43.77
N THR A 8 2.76 -20.00 -44.14
CA THR A 8 1.48 -20.34 -43.48
C THR A 8 0.75 -21.52 -44.11
N LYS A 9 1.12 -21.95 -45.34
CA LYS A 9 0.45 -23.06 -46.04
C LYS A 9 1.02 -24.45 -45.75
N ASP A 10 2.30 -24.57 -45.39
CA ASP A 10 2.92 -25.88 -45.16
C ASP A 10 2.63 -26.49 -43.77
N TYR A 11 2.20 -25.68 -42.79
CA TYR A 11 1.88 -26.18 -41.45
C TYR A 11 0.49 -26.82 -41.36
N LEU A 12 -0.50 -26.35 -42.13
CA LEU A 12 -1.87 -26.86 -42.07
C LEU A 12 -2.02 -28.26 -42.70
N THR A 13 -1.18 -28.60 -43.69
CA THR A 13 -1.21 -29.91 -44.37
C THR A 13 -0.58 -31.03 -43.55
N SER A 14 0.43 -30.71 -42.72
CA SER A 14 1.10 -31.64 -41.82
C SER A 14 0.21 -32.10 -40.65
N VAL A 15 -0.60 -31.19 -40.10
CA VAL A 15 -1.48 -31.46 -38.95
C VAL A 15 -2.65 -32.38 -39.33
N HIS A 16 -3.10 -32.34 -40.60
CA HIS A 16 -4.20 -33.21 -41.05
C HIS A 16 -3.77 -34.65 -41.33
N LEU A 17 -2.56 -34.87 -41.90
CA LEU A 17 -2.04 -36.22 -42.15
C LEU A 17 -1.70 -37.00 -40.86
N TYR A 18 -1.23 -36.32 -39.81
CA TYR A 18 -0.93 -36.97 -38.53
C TYR A 18 -2.18 -37.41 -37.75
N LYS A 19 -3.32 -36.72 -37.94
CA LYS A 19 -4.60 -37.09 -37.33
C LYS A 19 -5.20 -38.38 -37.93
N GLU A 20 -5.08 -38.59 -39.23
CA GLU A 20 -5.66 -39.80 -39.86
C GLU A 20 -4.84 -41.08 -39.62
N LEU A 21 -3.50 -40.97 -39.52
CA LEU A 21 -2.63 -42.12 -39.25
C LEU A 21 -2.68 -42.62 -37.80
N THR A 22 -3.06 -41.76 -36.84
CA THR A 22 -3.21 -42.14 -35.43
C THR A 22 -4.55 -42.83 -35.18
N LEU A 23 -5.66 -42.35 -35.75
CA LEU A 23 -6.99 -42.95 -35.57
C LEU A 23 -7.10 -44.39 -36.11
N SER A 24 -6.42 -44.71 -37.22
CA SER A 24 -6.49 -46.05 -37.83
C SER A 24 -5.80 -47.15 -36.99
N LYS A 25 -4.72 -46.81 -36.26
CA LYS A 25 -4.02 -47.79 -35.40
C LYS A 25 -4.74 -48.08 -34.09
N TYR A 26 -5.46 -47.11 -33.53
CA TYR A 26 -6.25 -47.32 -32.30
C TYR A 26 -7.51 -48.15 -32.54
N PHE A 27 -8.09 -48.09 -33.75
CA PHE A 27 -9.29 -48.86 -34.08
C PHE A 27 -9.02 -50.38 -34.21
N ILE A 28 -7.82 -50.76 -34.65
CA ILE A 28 -7.45 -52.18 -34.82
C ILE A 28 -7.15 -52.87 -33.47
N LEU A 29 -6.73 -52.13 -32.44
CA LEU A 29 -6.46 -52.68 -31.10
C LEU A 29 -7.73 -52.95 -30.27
N LEU A 30 -8.90 -52.46 -30.70
CA LEU A 30 -10.16 -52.60 -29.95
C LEU A 30 -10.98 -53.86 -30.30
N ILE A 31 -10.61 -54.60 -31.36
CA ILE A 31 -11.40 -55.74 -31.84
C ILE A 31 -11.05 -57.07 -31.14
N SER A 32 -9.91 -57.16 -30.44
CA SER A 32 -9.44 -58.42 -29.83
C SER A 32 -9.29 -58.41 -28.30
N ALA A 33 -9.63 -57.32 -27.61
CA ALA A 33 -9.43 -57.21 -26.16
C ALA A 33 -10.68 -57.58 -25.34
N SER A 34 -10.52 -58.54 -24.42
CA SER A 34 -11.54 -58.91 -23.43
C SER A 34 -11.94 -57.72 -22.56
N ARG A 35 -13.22 -57.64 -22.17
CA ARG A 35 -13.85 -56.51 -21.43
C ARG A 35 -13.08 -56.01 -20.20
N ARG A 36 -12.19 -56.81 -19.59
CA ARG A 36 -11.34 -56.41 -18.45
C ARG A 36 -10.15 -55.52 -18.83
N GLU A 37 -9.62 -55.61 -20.04
CA GLU A 37 -8.45 -54.85 -20.49
C GLU A 37 -8.83 -53.46 -21.04
N ILE A 38 -10.06 -53.33 -21.59
CA ILE A 38 -10.60 -52.06 -22.08
C ILE A 38 -10.75 -51.02 -20.96
N MET A 39 -11.09 -51.46 -19.74
CA MET A 39 -11.30 -50.56 -18.60
C MET A 39 -9.99 -49.95 -18.07
N LYS A 40 -8.85 -50.65 -18.20
CA LYS A 40 -7.54 -50.13 -17.79
C LYS A 40 -7.01 -49.07 -18.77
N ILE A 41 -7.26 -49.25 -20.06
CA ILE A 41 -6.82 -48.32 -21.11
C ILE A 41 -7.57 -46.99 -21.00
N ILE A 42 -8.87 -47.02 -20.66
CA ILE A 42 -9.68 -45.80 -20.46
C ILE A 42 -9.20 -44.98 -19.25
N VAL A 43 -8.76 -45.65 -18.16
CA VAL A 43 -8.23 -44.96 -16.96
C VAL A 43 -6.89 -44.26 -17.25
N ILE A 44 -6.03 -44.84 -18.08
CA ILE A 44 -4.73 -44.23 -18.43
C ILE A 44 -4.90 -43.03 -19.37
N ILE A 45 -5.88 -43.07 -20.29
CA ILE A 45 -6.14 -41.96 -21.22
C ILE A 45 -6.85 -40.79 -20.52
N ALA A 46 -7.68 -41.06 -19.49
CA ALA A 46 -8.34 -40.02 -18.70
C ALA A 46 -7.39 -39.26 -17.74
N LEU A 47 -6.21 -39.81 -17.44
CA LEU A 47 -5.22 -39.19 -16.55
C LEU A 47 -4.11 -38.42 -17.30
N LEU A 48 -4.14 -38.39 -18.64
CA LEU A 48 -3.08 -37.83 -19.49
C LEU A 48 -3.34 -36.47 -20.19
N PRO A 49 -4.25 -35.56 -19.75
CA PRO A 49 -4.28 -34.20 -20.30
C PRO A 49 -3.87 -33.09 -19.30
N CYS A 50 -3.05 -33.38 -18.28
CA CYS A 50 -2.60 -32.35 -17.32
C CYS A 50 -1.15 -31.86 -17.52
N LEU A 51 -0.48 -32.25 -18.61
CA LEU A 51 0.96 -31.99 -18.83
C LEU A 51 1.29 -31.31 -20.16
N ILE A 52 0.42 -30.47 -20.69
CA ILE A 52 0.73 -29.56 -21.81
C ILE A 52 -0.30 -28.42 -21.66
N VAL A 53 0.01 -27.20 -21.27
CA VAL A 53 0.89 -26.23 -21.92
C VAL A 53 1.32 -25.22 -20.83
N ALA A 54 2.55 -25.31 -20.32
CA ALA A 54 3.20 -24.16 -19.73
C ALA A 54 3.69 -23.31 -20.89
N GLU A 55 2.81 -22.47 -21.43
CA GLU A 55 3.21 -21.35 -22.26
C GLU A 55 4.01 -20.45 -21.34
N ALA A 56 5.34 -20.60 -21.40
CA ALA A 56 6.26 -19.60 -20.91
C ALA A 56 6.01 -18.33 -21.73
N SER A 57 5.03 -17.54 -21.27
CA SER A 57 4.91 -16.15 -21.65
C SER A 57 6.18 -15.46 -21.15
N ASN A 58 7.19 -15.39 -22.01
CA ASN A 58 8.22 -14.38 -21.93
C ASN A 58 7.54 -13.01 -22.18
N ALA A 59 6.69 -12.60 -21.24
CA ALA A 59 6.46 -11.19 -21.01
C ALA A 59 7.82 -10.67 -20.57
N THR A 60 8.45 -9.84 -21.39
CA THR A 60 9.53 -8.98 -20.95
C THR A 60 8.99 -8.21 -19.76
N GLU A 61 9.34 -8.69 -18.57
CA GLU A 61 8.98 -8.09 -17.29
C GLU A 61 9.53 -6.67 -17.35
N LYS A 62 8.65 -5.68 -17.50
CA LYS A 62 9.06 -4.28 -17.40
C LYS A 62 9.66 -4.15 -16.01
N VAL A 63 10.95 -3.85 -15.94
CA VAL A 63 11.62 -3.58 -14.67
C VAL A 63 10.92 -2.37 -14.08
N ALA A 64 10.25 -2.56 -12.94
CA ALA A 64 9.57 -1.51 -12.20
C ALA A 64 10.59 -0.45 -11.78
N VAL A 65 10.36 0.82 -12.12
CA VAL A 65 11.27 1.92 -11.77
C VAL A 65 10.51 3.02 -11.05
N CYS A 66 11.07 3.51 -9.94
CA CYS A 66 10.51 4.65 -9.23
C CYS A 66 10.81 5.98 -9.94
N PRO A 67 9.92 6.98 -9.81
CA PRO A 67 10.21 8.35 -10.21
C PRO A 67 11.51 8.88 -9.60
N LYS A 68 12.11 9.88 -10.24
CA LYS A 68 13.38 10.45 -9.79
C LYS A 68 13.27 10.96 -8.35
N GLY A 69 14.15 10.46 -7.48
CA GLY A 69 14.22 10.83 -6.06
C GLY A 69 13.40 9.91 -5.14
N PHE A 70 12.45 9.16 -5.69
CA PHE A 70 11.69 8.17 -4.95
C PHE A 70 12.50 6.88 -4.80
N LYS A 71 12.38 6.28 -3.61
CA LYS A 71 13.00 5.00 -3.29
C LYS A 71 11.94 3.91 -3.33
N MET A 72 12.27 2.79 -3.99
CA MET A 72 11.40 1.61 -4.01
C MET A 72 11.47 0.88 -2.69
N TYR A 73 10.30 0.51 -2.18
CA TYR A 73 10.11 -0.35 -1.03
C TYR A 73 9.26 -1.55 -1.43
N GLU A 74 9.61 -2.71 -0.89
CA GLU A 74 8.81 -3.93 -0.99
C GLU A 74 7.87 -4.00 0.21
N ARG A 75 6.61 -4.34 -0.04
CA ARG A 75 5.51 -4.47 0.91
C ARG A 75 4.92 -5.87 0.86
N GLU A 76 4.34 -6.31 1.96
CA GLU A 76 3.60 -7.57 2.00
C GLU A 76 2.20 -7.31 1.45
N PRO A 77 1.77 -7.98 0.37
CA PRO A 77 0.43 -7.76 -0.18
C PRO A 77 -0.65 -8.18 0.82
N THR A 78 -1.50 -7.23 1.19
CA THR A 78 -2.66 -7.48 2.04
C THR A 78 -3.93 -6.94 1.38
N ALA A 79 -5.10 -7.37 1.87
CA ALA A 79 -6.36 -6.78 1.43
C ALA A 79 -6.47 -5.29 1.81
N ARG A 80 -5.76 -4.83 2.84
CA ARG A 80 -5.83 -3.45 3.36
C ARG A 80 -4.93 -2.47 2.60
N ASN A 81 -3.89 -2.96 1.93
CA ASN A 81 -3.02 -2.15 1.07
C ASN A 81 -3.28 -2.39 -0.43
N LYS A 82 -4.46 -2.90 -0.80
CA LYS A 82 -4.83 -3.26 -2.18
C LYS A 82 -3.84 -4.20 -2.88
N MET A 83 -3.22 -5.11 -2.13
CA MET A 83 -2.21 -6.03 -2.64
C MET A 83 -0.95 -5.33 -3.19
N THR A 84 -0.62 -4.14 -2.68
CA THR A 84 0.56 -3.40 -3.07
C THR A 84 1.82 -4.17 -2.71
N LYS A 85 2.63 -4.50 -3.72
CA LYS A 85 3.93 -5.18 -3.57
C LYS A 85 5.08 -4.21 -3.52
N GLN A 86 5.05 -3.23 -4.43
CA GLN A 86 6.10 -2.25 -4.60
C GLN A 86 5.50 -0.86 -4.46
N TRP A 87 6.14 -0.05 -3.63
CA TRP A 87 5.72 1.33 -3.38
C TRP A 87 6.94 2.24 -3.41
N CYS A 88 6.85 3.30 -4.20
CA CYS A 88 7.89 4.30 -4.31
C CYS A 88 7.59 5.40 -3.30
N MET A 89 8.54 5.75 -2.44
CA MET A 89 8.35 6.84 -1.46
C MET A 89 9.49 7.86 -1.47
N GLN A 90 9.15 9.11 -1.16
CA GLN A 90 10.08 10.22 -0.97
C GLN A 90 9.57 11.18 0.10
N VAL A 91 10.46 11.71 0.92
CA VAL A 91 10.16 12.92 1.72
C VAL A 91 10.39 14.13 0.82
N VAL A 92 9.33 14.87 0.53
CA VAL A 92 9.38 16.12 -0.26
C VAL A 92 9.47 17.29 0.71
N GLU A 93 10.52 18.11 0.57
CA GLU A 93 10.79 19.21 1.49
C GLU A 93 9.82 20.37 1.28
N ASN A 94 9.11 20.76 2.34
CA ASN A 94 8.20 21.91 2.40
C ASN A 94 7.85 22.18 3.88
N GLU A 95 7.85 23.45 4.29
CA GLU A 95 7.69 23.85 5.70
C GLU A 95 6.21 23.96 6.13
N ASP A 96 5.30 24.21 5.18
CA ASP A 96 3.87 24.50 5.44
C ASP A 96 2.98 23.24 5.44
N VAL A 97 3.60 22.07 5.50
CA VAL A 97 2.92 20.76 5.46
C VAL A 97 2.22 20.38 6.77
N TYR A 98 2.18 21.28 7.75
CA TYR A 98 1.28 21.16 8.91
C TYR A 98 -0.18 21.41 8.49
N ASP A 99 -0.43 22.10 7.37
CA ASP A 99 -1.73 22.11 6.73
C ASP A 99 -1.88 20.88 5.82
N ARG A 100 -2.96 20.14 6.02
CA ARG A 100 -3.21 18.88 5.31
C ARG A 100 -3.46 19.08 3.82
N ALA A 101 -4.13 20.17 3.42
CA ALA A 101 -4.38 20.44 2.01
C ALA A 101 -3.07 20.81 1.29
N ILE A 102 -2.20 21.59 1.95
CA ILE A 102 -0.84 21.88 1.47
C ILE A 102 -0.04 20.58 1.34
N ALA A 103 0.01 19.76 2.40
CA ALA A 103 0.74 18.49 2.40
C ALA A 103 0.34 17.57 1.24
N ARG A 104 -0.97 17.47 0.93
CA ARG A 104 -1.46 16.74 -0.25
C ARG A 104 -1.01 17.40 -1.55
N SER A 105 -1.17 18.71 -1.68
CA SER A 105 -0.80 19.44 -2.89
C SER A 105 0.67 19.24 -3.25
N VAL A 106 1.55 19.24 -2.25
CA VAL A 106 2.99 19.00 -2.44
C VAL A 106 3.26 17.62 -3.05
N CYS A 107 2.53 16.58 -2.64
CA CYS A 107 2.70 15.24 -3.24
C CYS A 107 2.14 15.16 -4.66
N LEU A 108 1.04 15.88 -4.94
CA LEU A 108 0.42 15.89 -6.26
C LEU A 108 1.33 16.49 -7.34
N ASP A 109 2.24 17.40 -6.98
CA ASP A 109 3.25 17.94 -7.91
C ASP A 109 4.23 16.86 -8.45
N TYR A 110 4.25 15.68 -7.84
CA TYR A 110 5.08 14.53 -8.20
C TYR A 110 4.26 13.33 -8.71
N ASP A 111 2.99 13.52 -9.08
CA ASP A 111 2.05 12.44 -9.39
C ASP A 111 1.97 11.38 -8.27
N ALA A 112 2.11 11.85 -7.02
CA ALA A 112 2.13 11.04 -5.80
C ALA A 112 1.00 11.44 -4.85
N VAL A 113 0.76 10.62 -3.84
CA VAL A 113 -0.20 10.88 -2.76
C VAL A 113 0.54 11.02 -1.43
N ILE A 114 -0.05 11.73 -0.47
CA ILE A 114 0.44 11.66 0.91
C ILE A 114 0.32 10.20 1.38
N THR A 115 1.37 9.68 2.00
CA THR A 115 1.43 8.27 2.44
C THR A 115 1.98 8.19 3.86
N THR A 116 1.95 6.99 4.43
CA THR A 116 2.70 6.64 5.63
C THR A 116 3.52 5.37 5.40
N VAL A 117 4.22 4.91 6.44
CA VAL A 117 5.07 3.71 6.39
C VAL A 117 4.29 2.45 6.76
N GLU A 118 4.57 1.35 6.09
CA GLU A 118 3.90 0.05 6.32
C GLU A 118 4.77 -0.95 7.09
N ASN A 119 6.07 -0.70 7.20
CA ASN A 119 6.98 -1.63 7.85
C ASN A 119 8.19 -0.94 8.50
N GLU A 120 8.96 -1.75 9.24
CA GLU A 120 10.10 -1.27 10.02
C GLU A 120 11.23 -0.73 9.13
N LYS A 121 11.41 -1.30 7.94
CA LYS A 121 12.47 -0.84 7.01
C LYS A 121 12.17 0.55 6.46
N GLU A 122 10.93 0.79 6.08
CA GLU A 122 10.44 2.11 5.67
C GLU A 122 10.62 3.12 6.81
N LEU A 123 10.15 2.79 8.01
CA LEU A 123 10.26 3.65 9.18
C LEU A 123 11.70 4.01 9.53
N GLN A 124 12.63 3.05 9.47
CA GLN A 124 14.05 3.29 9.77
C GLN A 124 14.71 4.26 8.79
N ASP A 125 14.40 4.14 7.50
CA ASP A 125 14.93 5.04 6.48
C ASP A 125 14.41 6.47 6.65
N ILE A 126 13.10 6.63 6.88
CA ILE A 126 12.50 7.94 7.14
C ILE A 126 13.05 8.54 8.44
N ASN A 127 13.20 7.72 9.49
CA ASN A 127 13.83 8.13 10.75
C ASN A 127 15.28 8.61 10.57
N ALA A 128 16.04 8.05 9.63
CA ALA A 128 17.40 8.53 9.35
C ALA A 128 17.38 9.95 8.80
N LEU A 129 16.41 10.29 7.94
CA LEU A 129 16.22 11.65 7.41
C LEU A 129 15.79 12.62 8.52
N ILE A 130 14.78 12.23 9.29
CA ILE A 130 14.28 12.96 10.46
C ILE A 130 15.40 13.27 11.45
N ARG A 131 16.26 12.29 11.79
CA ARG A 131 17.40 12.49 12.70
C ARG A 131 18.44 13.44 12.13
N LYS A 132 18.72 13.36 10.82
CA LYS A 132 19.68 14.24 10.15
C LYS A 132 19.23 15.71 10.16
N LYS A 133 17.93 15.95 10.01
CA LYS A 133 17.35 17.31 9.98
C LYS A 133 16.95 17.82 11.37
N ASN A 134 16.75 16.91 12.33
CA ASN A 134 16.17 17.20 13.65
C ASN A 134 14.80 17.90 13.56
N GLN A 135 13.98 17.46 12.61
CA GLN A 135 12.67 18.01 12.27
C GLN A 135 11.69 16.86 12.00
N ARG A 136 10.39 17.14 11.96
CA ARG A 136 9.33 16.13 11.73
C ARG A 136 8.84 16.11 10.28
N VAL A 137 8.21 14.99 9.90
CA VAL A 137 7.62 14.79 8.57
C VAL A 137 6.12 14.60 8.72
N ALA A 138 5.33 15.30 7.91
CA ALA A 138 3.89 15.05 7.80
C ALA A 138 3.64 13.73 7.07
N VAL A 139 2.72 12.91 7.58
CA VAL A 139 2.36 11.63 6.98
C VAL A 139 0.85 11.50 6.87
N ASP A 140 0.41 10.53 6.08
CA ASP A 140 -1.01 10.26 5.92
C ASP A 140 -1.68 9.79 7.23
N GLY A 141 -2.93 10.16 7.38
CA GLY A 141 -3.78 9.86 8.52
C GLY A 141 -4.67 11.04 8.91
N VAL A 142 -5.96 10.77 9.00
CA VAL A 142 -6.97 11.72 9.50
C VAL A 142 -7.77 11.11 10.64
N PHE A 143 -8.09 11.92 11.64
CA PHE A 143 -8.96 11.48 12.72
C PHE A 143 -10.30 10.99 12.19
N ASN A 144 -10.73 9.80 12.62
CA ASN A 144 -11.96 9.19 12.15
C ASN A 144 -13.18 9.95 12.69
N PRO A 145 -14.04 10.51 11.83
CA PRO A 145 -15.23 11.23 12.29
C PRO A 145 -16.17 10.37 13.14
N LYS A 146 -16.18 9.04 12.96
CA LYS A 146 -16.97 8.11 13.78
C LYS A 146 -16.53 8.08 15.25
N CYS A 147 -15.29 8.47 15.52
CA CYS A 147 -14.71 8.53 16.86
C CYS A 147 -14.93 9.87 17.55
N ARG A 148 -15.56 10.85 16.86
CA ARG A 148 -15.94 12.13 17.44
C ARG A 148 -17.22 11.98 18.26
N SER A 149 -17.08 11.83 19.57
CA SER A 149 -18.22 11.92 20.50
C SER A 149 -18.28 13.33 21.08
N PHE A 150 -19.42 14.00 20.93
CA PHE A 150 -19.63 15.35 21.49
C PHE A 150 -19.82 15.37 23.02
N ALA A 151 -19.95 14.20 23.66
CA ALA A 151 -20.35 14.08 25.06
C ALA A 151 -19.16 13.87 26.01
N ASP A 152 -18.03 13.38 25.54
CA ASP A 152 -16.94 12.96 26.42
C ASP A 152 -15.74 13.89 26.31
N TRP A 153 -15.71 14.91 27.16
CA TRP A 153 -14.58 15.86 27.30
C TRP A 153 -13.26 15.17 27.70
N LYS A 154 -13.29 13.87 28.02
CA LYS A 154 -12.13 13.03 28.32
C LYS A 154 -11.71 12.13 27.16
N MET A 155 -11.86 12.58 25.90
CA MET A 155 -11.42 11.93 24.64
C MET A 155 -10.03 11.23 24.66
N ARG A 156 -9.24 11.31 25.72
CA ARG A 156 -7.91 10.72 25.91
C ARG A 156 -7.87 9.19 26.02
N LYS A 157 -9.01 8.50 26.10
CA LYS A 157 -9.04 7.03 26.17
C LYS A 157 -10.14 6.47 25.30
N PHE A 158 -9.81 6.26 24.04
CA PHE A 158 -10.69 5.58 23.12
C PHE A 158 -10.57 4.06 23.26
N GLY A 159 -11.72 3.39 23.26
CA GLY A 159 -11.81 1.93 23.21
C GLY A 159 -12.53 1.45 21.94
N GLY A 160 -12.72 0.13 21.84
CA GLY A 160 -13.55 -0.44 20.78
C GLY A 160 -12.96 -0.21 19.38
N LEU A 161 -13.75 0.40 18.49
CA LEU A 161 -13.36 0.80 17.13
C LEU A 161 -12.31 1.91 17.12
N CYS A 162 -12.42 2.81 18.10
CA CYS A 162 -11.63 4.03 18.19
C CYS A 162 -10.33 3.85 18.97
N ALA A 163 -9.96 2.63 19.36
CA ALA A 163 -8.64 2.38 19.93
C ALA A 163 -7.54 2.87 18.95
N LYS A 164 -6.45 3.42 19.48
CA LYS A 164 -5.38 4.05 18.67
C LYS A 164 -4.70 3.08 17.69
N GLU A 165 -4.72 1.78 17.97
CA GLU A 165 -4.21 0.73 17.09
C GLU A 165 -5.21 0.30 16.00
N LYS A 166 -6.40 0.91 15.96
CA LYS A 166 -7.51 0.56 15.06
C LYS A 166 -7.92 1.74 14.19
N GLU A 167 -9.18 2.16 14.24
CA GLU A 167 -9.73 3.19 13.35
C GLU A 167 -9.84 4.55 14.05
N LEU A 168 -9.00 4.83 15.06
CA LEU A 168 -8.96 6.19 15.62
C LEU A 168 -8.56 7.21 14.55
N PHE A 169 -7.56 6.84 13.77
CA PHE A 169 -7.18 7.51 12.54
C PHE A 169 -7.42 6.55 11.36
N ILE A 170 -7.72 7.13 10.21
CA ILE A 170 -7.87 6.40 8.94
C ILE A 170 -6.88 6.99 7.94
N LEU A 171 -6.29 6.13 7.13
CA LEU A 171 -5.43 6.55 6.02
C LEU A 171 -6.30 6.95 4.84
N GLU A 172 -5.85 7.93 4.08
CA GLU A 172 -6.46 8.32 2.82
C GLU A 172 -5.91 7.52 1.65
N ASP A 173 -4.61 7.22 1.69
CA ASP A 173 -3.98 6.28 0.79
C ASP A 173 -4.41 4.86 1.15
N ASP A 174 -4.83 4.12 0.13
CA ASP A 174 -5.27 2.73 0.24
C ASP A 174 -4.23 1.72 -0.23
N HIS A 175 -3.00 2.18 -0.49
CA HIS A 175 -1.83 1.34 -0.79
C HIS A 175 -0.97 1.07 0.45
N THR A 176 -1.43 1.48 1.64
CA THR A 176 -0.72 1.31 2.92
C THR A 176 -1.60 0.62 3.96
N ASP A 177 -1.13 -0.51 4.51
CA ASP A 177 -1.77 -1.17 5.66
C ASP A 177 -1.33 -0.44 6.96
N PRO A 178 -2.25 0.19 7.70
CA PRO A 178 -1.90 0.97 8.88
C PRO A 178 -1.44 0.13 10.08
N ALA A 179 -1.60 -1.20 10.03
CA ALA A 179 -1.41 -2.06 11.21
C ALA A 179 -0.01 -1.97 11.81
N PHE A 180 1.02 -1.75 11.00
CA PHE A 180 2.37 -1.52 11.52
C PHE A 180 2.49 -0.15 12.18
N ILE A 181 2.17 0.93 11.46
CA ILE A 181 2.47 2.29 11.92
C ILE A 181 1.64 2.69 13.14
N PHE A 182 0.40 2.19 13.25
CA PHE A 182 -0.43 2.41 14.43
C PHE A 182 0.04 1.65 15.69
N THR A 183 1.10 0.83 15.61
CA THR A 183 1.79 0.33 16.82
C THR A 183 2.89 1.26 17.32
N LYS A 184 3.21 2.32 16.58
CA LYS A 184 4.38 3.18 16.81
C LYS A 184 4.01 4.51 17.45
N TRP A 185 2.88 4.62 18.14
CA TRP A 185 2.45 5.85 18.80
C TRP A 185 3.46 6.35 19.84
N THR A 186 3.75 7.65 19.80
CA THR A 186 4.37 8.42 20.87
C THR A 186 3.28 8.87 21.85
N GLY A 187 3.08 8.12 22.94
CA GLY A 187 2.07 8.44 23.94
C GLY A 187 0.65 7.98 23.60
N GLU A 188 -0.35 8.71 24.08
CA GLU A 188 -1.77 8.38 23.94
C GLU A 188 -2.50 9.50 23.18
N PRO A 189 -2.92 9.28 21.92
CA PRO A 189 -3.73 10.23 21.19
C PRO A 189 -5.16 10.36 21.78
N PRO A 190 -5.80 11.55 21.69
CA PRO A 190 -5.29 12.73 21.03
C PRO A 190 -4.32 13.49 21.95
N THR A 191 -3.13 13.83 21.44
CA THR A 191 -2.07 14.48 22.24
C THR A 191 -2.20 16.00 22.30
N ALA A 192 -2.86 16.61 21.32
CA ALA A 192 -3.18 18.03 21.32
C ALA A 192 -4.69 18.26 21.28
N SER A 193 -5.15 19.23 22.09
CA SER A 193 -6.51 19.74 22.07
C SER A 193 -6.48 21.21 22.46
N ASP A 194 -7.08 22.09 21.67
CA ASP A 194 -7.28 23.48 22.05
C ASP A 194 -8.72 23.70 22.53
N LYS A 195 -8.92 24.73 23.34
CA LYS A 195 -10.21 25.17 23.84
C LYS A 195 -10.34 26.67 23.61
N TYR A 196 -11.29 27.05 22.77
CA TYR A 196 -11.61 28.46 22.55
C TYR A 196 -13.10 28.74 22.68
N LYS A 197 -13.44 30.01 22.84
CA LYS A 197 -14.82 30.52 22.81
C LYS A 197 -14.95 31.51 21.66
N GLU A 198 -16.01 31.40 20.89
CA GLU A 198 -16.36 32.45 19.96
C GLU A 198 -16.85 33.69 20.70
N LYS A 199 -16.53 34.87 20.17
CA LYS A 199 -16.91 36.13 20.81
C LYS A 199 -18.43 36.28 20.78
N GLY A 200 -19.06 36.19 21.95
CA GLY A 200 -20.51 36.28 22.10
C GLY A 200 -21.22 34.92 22.16
N ASP A 201 -20.47 33.81 22.18
CA ASP A 201 -20.99 32.48 22.48
C ASP A 201 -20.38 31.98 23.80
N ASP A 202 -21.24 31.43 24.67
CA ASP A 202 -20.82 30.82 25.93
C ASP A 202 -20.34 29.37 25.75
N THR A 203 -20.56 28.79 24.56
CA THR A 203 -20.18 27.44 24.18
C THR A 203 -18.67 27.31 24.05
N ASP A 204 -18.12 26.33 24.76
CA ASP A 204 -16.73 25.94 24.60
C ASP A 204 -16.55 25.12 23.31
N ILE A 205 -15.69 25.58 22.41
CA ILE A 205 -15.28 24.84 21.22
C ILE A 205 -13.97 24.14 21.53
N TYR A 206 -13.94 22.84 21.30
CA TYR A 206 -12.77 22.00 21.48
C TYR A 206 -12.25 21.56 20.12
N THR A 207 -10.97 21.84 19.85
CA THR A 207 -10.25 21.22 18.74
C THR A 207 -9.50 20.00 19.27
N ILE A 208 -9.31 19.01 18.41
CA ILE A 208 -8.50 17.83 18.70
C ILE A 208 -7.50 17.68 17.56
N ALA A 209 -6.36 17.09 17.85
CA ALA A 209 -5.39 16.72 16.83
C ALA A 209 -6.04 15.79 15.79
N GLU A 210 -5.89 16.18 14.52
CA GLU A 210 -6.57 15.55 13.38
C GLU A 210 -5.60 15.00 12.34
N CYS A 211 -4.32 15.38 12.39
CA CYS A 211 -3.28 15.02 11.42
C CYS A 211 -2.17 14.19 12.08
N LEU A 212 -1.39 13.45 11.28
CA LEU A 212 -0.30 12.59 11.75
C LEU A 212 1.08 13.03 11.25
N SER A 213 2.09 12.82 12.09
CA SER A 213 3.48 13.10 11.78
C SER A 213 4.43 12.05 12.35
N LEU A 214 5.59 11.93 11.71
CA LEU A 214 6.72 11.14 12.21
C LEU A 214 7.77 12.04 12.85
N HIS A 215 8.21 11.68 14.05
CA HIS A 215 9.10 12.49 14.89
C HIS A 215 10.44 11.81 15.20
N ASN A 216 11.45 12.64 15.49
CA ASN A 216 12.72 12.21 16.06
C ASN A 216 12.56 11.99 17.58
N LEU A 217 12.69 10.76 18.02
CA LEU A 217 12.53 10.41 19.44
C LEU A 217 13.72 10.74 20.33
N ILE A 218 14.90 10.99 19.75
CA ILE A 218 16.12 11.21 20.55
C ILE A 218 16.01 12.52 21.35
N THR A 219 15.30 13.52 20.84
CA THR A 219 15.09 14.81 21.51
C THR A 219 13.95 14.79 22.54
N LEU A 220 13.10 13.75 22.56
CA LEU A 220 11.85 13.74 23.35
C LEU A 220 11.76 12.64 24.41
N ASP A 221 12.80 11.82 24.63
CA ASP A 221 12.85 10.73 25.63
C ASP A 221 11.61 9.80 25.66
N THR A 222 10.93 9.66 24.52
CA THR A 222 9.65 8.95 24.40
C THR A 222 9.80 7.70 23.52
N LYS A 223 8.92 6.72 23.75
CA LYS A 223 8.84 5.46 22.97
C LYS A 223 7.78 5.63 21.87
N GLY A 224 8.15 5.43 20.60
CA GLY A 224 7.24 5.44 19.42
C GLY A 224 7.40 6.66 18.50
N ASN A 225 7.28 6.51 17.17
CA ASN A 225 7.58 7.55 16.18
C ASN A 225 6.38 8.35 15.67
N LEU A 226 5.17 7.82 15.80
CA LEU A 226 3.93 8.36 15.27
C LEU A 226 3.29 9.28 16.30
N LYS A 227 2.95 10.50 15.90
CA LYS A 227 2.28 11.46 16.77
C LYS A 227 1.20 12.20 15.99
N ASP A 228 0.13 12.56 16.68
CA ASP A 228 -0.94 13.39 16.16
C ASP A 228 -0.69 14.87 16.45
N PHE A 229 -1.23 15.76 15.62
CA PHE A 229 -1.14 17.21 15.81
C PHE A 229 -2.37 17.95 15.25
N LEU A 230 -2.54 19.21 15.65
CA LEU A 230 -3.61 20.08 15.15
C LEU A 230 -3.30 20.50 13.71
N CYS A 231 -4.13 20.07 12.75
CA CYS A 231 -3.98 20.44 11.34
C CYS A 231 -4.12 21.95 11.17
N GLY A 232 -3.26 22.57 10.36
CA GLY A 232 -3.37 24.01 10.01
C GLY A 232 -2.92 24.97 11.11
N GLU A 233 -2.46 24.47 12.26
CA GLU A 233 -1.80 25.28 13.27
C GLU A 233 -0.29 25.18 13.14
N GLU A 234 0.38 26.34 13.06
CA GLU A 234 1.83 26.39 12.90
C GLU A 234 2.56 25.71 14.09
N PRO A 235 3.63 24.94 13.83
CA PRO A 235 4.37 24.22 14.86
C PRO A 235 4.93 25.07 16.00
N ASP A 236 5.28 26.33 15.74
CA ASP A 236 5.84 27.26 16.73
C ASP A 236 4.80 27.70 17.77
N LYS A 237 3.51 27.53 17.47
CA LYS A 237 2.40 27.72 18.42
C LYS A 237 2.15 26.48 19.28
N GLN A 238 2.72 25.33 18.91
CA GLN A 238 2.62 24.08 19.68
C GLN A 238 3.86 23.93 20.58
N ASN A 239 3.71 24.25 21.87
CA ASN A 239 4.79 24.23 22.85
C ASN A 239 5.59 22.91 22.85
N GLY A 240 6.90 22.99 22.56
CA GLY A 240 7.82 21.85 22.62
C GLY A 240 7.85 20.98 21.37
N GLU A 241 7.17 21.39 20.29
CA GLU A 241 7.25 20.69 19.01
C GLU A 241 8.44 21.13 18.16
N VAL A 242 8.98 20.20 17.37
CA VAL A 242 9.95 20.50 16.32
C VAL A 242 9.24 20.90 15.03
N PRO A 243 9.82 21.78 14.19
CA PRO A 243 9.17 22.19 12.95
C PRO A 243 9.11 21.03 11.94
N PHE A 244 8.19 21.14 10.98
CA PHE A 244 8.16 20.26 9.82
C PHE A 244 9.28 20.62 8.85
N PHE A 245 9.78 19.62 8.12
CA PHE A 245 10.69 19.87 6.99
C PHE A 245 10.18 19.28 5.69
N GLY A 246 9.07 18.54 5.72
CA GLY A 246 8.51 17.92 4.53
C GLY A 246 7.38 16.96 4.83
N VAL A 247 6.84 16.42 3.75
CA VAL A 247 5.74 15.44 3.73
C VAL A 247 6.24 14.14 3.08
N LEU A 248 5.76 13.00 3.58
CA LEU A 248 6.03 11.71 2.96
C LEU A 248 5.04 11.46 1.83
N CYS A 249 5.56 11.38 0.61
CA CYS A 249 4.79 11.12 -0.60
C CYS A 249 5.05 9.70 -1.12
N GLY A 250 4.02 9.07 -1.67
CA GLY A 250 4.02 7.69 -2.17
C GLY A 250 3.36 7.55 -3.54
N CYS A 251 3.88 6.66 -4.38
CA CYS A 251 3.29 6.33 -5.68
C CYS A 251 3.66 4.90 -6.12
N PRO A 252 2.89 4.29 -7.04
CA PRO A 252 3.29 3.03 -7.66
C PRO A 252 4.52 3.22 -8.57
N PRO A 253 5.33 2.17 -8.78
CA PRO A 253 6.41 2.23 -9.77
C PRO A 253 5.86 2.28 -11.20
N SER A 254 6.66 2.83 -12.12
CA SER A 254 6.37 2.95 -13.57
C SER A 254 6.88 1.76 -14.39
#